data_AF-A0A419YFV1-F1
#
_entry.id   AF-A0A419YFV1-F1
#
_cell.length_a   1.000
_cell.length_b   1.000
_cell.length_c   1.000
_cell.angle_alpha   90.00
_cell.angle_beta   90.00
_cell.angle_gamma   90.00
#
_symmetry.space_group_name_H-M   'P 1'
#
loop_
_entity.id
_entity.type
_entity.pdbx_description
1 polymer ?
#
loop_
_entity_poly.entity_id
_entity_poly.type
_entity_poly.pdbx_seq_one_letter_code
_entity_poly.pdbx_strand_id
1 'polypeptide(L)'
;MSTTESPAAIEAATPAKPCPQCGAPLSVSERFPTWCPRCEWNLLPATPPVEYRTARARRRAAREERREEAARQAVKVRTEHVFRQVAAGESDLRSGPAVAAFALAGLVHLVSLTVLVTGAALVAGLLSPSWPARGLGVVALAVAVLIRPRLGRPQRDGVLTRDAAPVLYGLVDQVSEALGAPKVDSIVVTDRFNASVGVLGLRRHRQLDLGLPLWEMLPRQQKVALLGHEIGHYVNGDSRSGLWTGSAVGSLAEWERLTHPSPDNESRRILLIMATFVANLLLWVVNRAVRALTGLMFRLHLRSGQAAEYRADRLAAQLASVRDARAMLTALLNGPTVEAVVIRQRSRPARRPAGRSARTSDAAPAPDLWESLAEAVRTIPAGETERRIRESERNVSSVDGSHPPTYLRLRMLDTAPPPVDRAPLVLDAGRAAAIEAELAESRVRVARALL
;
A
#
# COMPACT_ATOMS: atom_id res chain seq x y z
N MET A 1 -34.94 35.06 16.29
CA MET A 1 -33.69 35.78 16.58
C MET A 1 -33.01 35.12 17.76
N SER A 2 -32.01 34.29 17.51
CA SER A 2 -31.00 33.83 18.48
C SER A 2 -29.93 33.11 17.67
N THR A 3 -28.85 33.83 17.40
CA THR A 3 -27.65 33.39 16.69
C THR A 3 -26.75 32.65 17.67
N THR A 4 -26.66 31.33 17.53
CA THR A 4 -25.61 30.53 18.17
C THR A 4 -24.37 30.56 17.29
N GLU A 5 -23.41 31.40 17.66
CA GLU A 5 -22.05 31.40 17.10
C GLU A 5 -21.34 30.08 17.43
N SER A 6 -20.75 29.50 16.40
CA SER A 6 -19.85 28.35 16.46
C SER A 6 -18.45 28.82 16.89
N PRO A 7 -17.75 28.16 17.83
CA PRO A 7 -16.40 28.55 18.19
C PRO A 7 -15.44 28.07 17.09
N ALA A 8 -15.19 28.94 16.11
CA ALA A 8 -14.03 28.85 15.26
C ALA A 8 -12.79 29.02 16.15
N ALA A 9 -11.99 27.96 16.29
CA ALA A 9 -10.67 28.04 16.89
C ALA A 9 -9.79 28.96 16.04
N ILE A 10 -9.65 30.21 16.46
CA ILE A 10 -8.68 31.16 15.93
C ILE A 10 -7.33 30.77 16.52
N GLU A 11 -6.56 29.98 15.79
CA GLU A 11 -5.15 29.73 16.11
C GLU A 11 -4.32 30.94 15.65
N ALA A 12 -3.54 31.51 16.57
CA ALA A 12 -2.73 32.70 16.36
C ALA A 12 -1.73 32.50 15.20
N ALA A 13 -1.91 33.22 14.11
CA ALA A 13 -1.00 33.21 12.97
C ALA A 13 0.33 33.88 13.35
N THR A 14 1.40 33.07 13.48
CA THR A 14 2.80 33.51 13.51
C THR A 14 3.09 34.46 12.31
N PRO A 15 3.91 35.52 12.46
CA PRO A 15 4.07 36.57 11.45
C PRO A 15 4.31 36.03 10.04
N ALA A 16 3.44 36.42 9.12
CA ALA A 16 3.48 36.00 7.73
C ALA A 16 4.77 36.52 7.06
N LYS A 17 5.65 35.59 6.66
CA LYS A 17 6.80 35.94 5.81
C LYS A 17 6.32 36.09 4.36
N PRO A 18 6.77 37.10 3.60
CA PRO A 18 6.42 37.19 2.20
C PRO A 18 7.10 36.07 1.40
N CYS A 19 6.39 35.54 0.40
CA CYS A 19 6.92 34.56 -0.53
C CYS A 19 8.07 35.15 -1.34
N PRO A 20 9.25 34.49 -1.42
CA PRO A 20 10.40 35.04 -2.13
C PRO A 20 10.18 35.14 -3.65
N GLN A 21 9.20 34.43 -4.21
CA GLN A 21 8.92 34.41 -5.65
C GLN A 21 7.78 35.35 -6.07
N CYS A 22 6.73 35.51 -5.25
CA CYS A 22 5.55 36.31 -5.63
C CYS A 22 5.07 37.32 -4.58
N GLY A 23 5.76 37.43 -3.43
CA GLY A 23 5.42 38.39 -2.37
C GLY A 23 4.17 38.07 -1.55
N ALA A 24 3.43 36.99 -1.87
CA ALA A 24 2.24 36.60 -1.11
C ALA A 24 2.58 36.22 0.34
N PRO A 25 1.71 36.52 1.32
CA PRO A 25 1.94 36.14 2.72
C PRO A 25 1.95 34.62 2.89
N LEU A 26 2.93 34.09 3.63
CA LEU A 26 3.08 32.66 3.90
C LEU A 26 2.79 32.33 5.36
N SER A 27 2.04 31.25 5.59
CA SER A 27 1.89 30.64 6.92
C SER A 27 3.11 29.80 7.26
N VAL A 28 3.77 30.11 8.38
CA VAL A 28 4.94 29.36 8.86
C VAL A 28 4.49 28.34 9.91
N SER A 29 4.88 27.08 9.72
CA SER A 29 4.72 26.02 10.72
C SER A 29 6.09 25.45 11.07
N GLU A 30 6.34 25.19 12.35
CA GLU A 30 7.58 24.53 12.79
C GLU A 30 7.64 23.05 12.36
N ARG A 31 6.47 22.42 12.16
CA ARG A 31 6.37 20.98 11.87
C ARG A 31 6.28 20.66 10.38
N PHE A 32 5.91 21.62 9.55
CA PHE A 32 5.62 21.41 8.13
C PHE A 32 6.41 22.37 7.23
N PRO A 33 6.76 21.96 6.01
CA PRO A 33 7.44 22.85 5.06
C PRO A 33 6.60 24.10 4.78
N THR A 34 7.24 25.27 4.86
CA THR A 34 6.62 26.52 4.43
C THR A 34 6.57 26.56 2.90
N TRP A 35 5.39 26.71 2.31
CA TRP A 35 5.20 26.72 0.85
C TRP A 35 4.17 27.79 0.45
N CYS A 36 4.14 28.16 -0.84
CA CYS A 36 3.23 29.19 -1.34
C CYS A 36 2.08 28.60 -2.19
N PRO A 37 0.81 28.73 -1.76
CA PRO A 37 -0.33 28.23 -2.56
C PRO A 37 -0.60 29.04 -3.83
N ARG A 38 -0.07 30.27 -3.94
CA ARG A 38 -0.27 31.16 -5.10
C ARG A 38 0.64 30.85 -6.28
N CYS A 39 1.93 30.60 -6.02
CA CYS A 39 2.94 30.37 -7.07
C CYS A 39 3.65 29.01 -6.94
N GLU A 40 3.22 28.17 -6.01
CA GLU A 40 3.75 26.82 -5.75
C GLU A 40 5.23 26.78 -5.35
N TRP A 41 5.75 27.90 -4.85
CA TRP A 41 7.10 27.95 -4.28
C TRP A 41 7.21 26.96 -3.11
N ASN A 42 8.29 26.16 -3.13
CA ASN A 42 8.57 25.09 -2.16
C ASN A 42 7.48 24.01 -2.03
N LEU A 43 6.67 23.80 -3.08
CA LEU A 43 5.71 22.69 -3.14
C LEU A 43 6.44 21.33 -3.15
N LEU A 44 7.49 21.23 -3.95
CA LEU A 44 8.37 20.07 -4.05
C LEU A 44 9.66 20.32 -3.27
N PRO A 45 10.28 19.29 -2.67
CA PRO A 45 11.58 19.43 -2.01
C PRO A 45 12.62 19.98 -3.00
N ALA A 46 13.40 20.97 -2.54
CA ALA A 46 14.44 21.59 -3.34
C ALA A 46 15.46 20.54 -3.81
N THR A 47 15.76 20.52 -5.10
CA THR A 47 16.89 19.75 -5.60
C THR A 47 18.19 20.40 -5.09
N PRO A 48 19.12 19.61 -4.52
CA PRO A 48 20.34 20.17 -3.96
C PRO A 48 21.13 20.94 -5.05
N PRO A 49 21.66 22.14 -4.73
CA PRO A 49 22.30 23.00 -5.71
C PRO A 49 23.46 22.30 -6.42
N VAL A 50 23.55 22.54 -7.73
CA VAL A 50 24.44 21.85 -8.68
C VAL A 50 25.85 22.49 -8.70
N GLU A 51 26.12 23.43 -7.81
CA GLU A 51 27.22 24.40 -7.91
C GLU A 51 28.61 23.73 -7.91
N TYR A 52 28.75 22.57 -7.29
CA TYR A 52 30.00 21.80 -7.22
C TYR A 52 30.15 20.69 -8.28
N ARG A 53 29.27 20.61 -9.30
CA ARG A 53 29.34 19.54 -10.33
C ARG A 53 30.19 19.94 -11.55
N THR A 54 31.08 19.04 -11.97
CA THR A 54 31.81 19.15 -13.25
C THR A 54 30.86 19.26 -14.46
N ALA A 55 31.32 19.80 -15.60
CA ALA A 55 30.49 19.94 -16.80
C ALA A 55 29.87 18.60 -17.28
N ARG A 56 30.60 17.49 -17.13
CA ARG A 56 30.10 16.14 -17.43
C ARG A 56 29.00 15.71 -16.48
N ALA A 57 29.15 15.99 -15.18
CA ALA A 57 28.14 15.71 -14.16
C ALA A 57 26.87 16.56 -14.36
N ARG A 58 27.01 17.84 -14.75
CA ARG A 58 25.86 18.70 -15.13
C ARG A 58 25.09 18.13 -16.33
N ARG A 59 25.79 17.72 -17.38
CA ARG A 59 25.16 17.10 -18.57
C ARG A 59 24.47 15.78 -18.24
N ARG A 60 25.05 14.95 -17.36
CA ARG A 60 24.41 13.70 -16.88
C ARG A 60 23.15 14.00 -16.08
N ALA A 61 23.22 14.92 -15.12
CA ALA A 61 22.09 15.33 -14.30
C ALA A 61 20.94 15.89 -15.15
N ALA A 62 21.21 16.78 -16.10
CA ALA A 62 20.18 17.32 -16.98
C ALA A 62 19.56 16.24 -17.90
N ARG A 63 20.31 15.20 -18.28
CA ARG A 63 19.77 14.06 -19.04
C ARG A 63 18.89 13.18 -18.17
N GLU A 64 19.28 12.97 -16.92
CA GLU A 64 18.52 12.20 -15.93
C GLU A 64 17.21 12.90 -15.60
N GLU A 65 17.27 14.21 -15.32
CA GLU A 65 16.09 15.06 -15.09
C GLU A 65 15.09 14.99 -16.25
N ARG A 66 15.57 15.15 -17.50
CA ARG A 66 14.70 15.00 -18.69
C ARG A 66 14.10 13.60 -18.82
N ARG A 67 14.84 12.56 -18.46
CA ARG A 67 14.34 11.17 -18.50
C ARG A 67 13.27 10.96 -17.43
N GLU A 68 13.49 11.46 -16.23
CA GLU A 68 12.51 11.39 -15.16
C GLU A 68 11.25 12.20 -15.50
N GLU A 69 11.39 13.39 -16.08
CA GLU A 69 10.26 14.20 -16.52
C GLU A 69 9.46 13.50 -17.63
N ALA A 70 10.13 12.94 -18.63
CA ALA A 70 9.47 12.15 -19.67
C ALA A 70 8.77 10.91 -19.09
N ALA A 71 9.38 10.23 -18.12
CA ALA A 71 8.77 9.10 -17.42
C ALA A 71 7.53 9.53 -16.62
N ARG A 72 7.61 10.63 -15.87
CA ARG A 72 6.48 11.22 -15.14
C ARG A 72 5.33 11.57 -16.09
N GLN A 73 5.63 12.22 -17.22
CA GLN A 73 4.63 12.57 -18.22
C GLN A 73 3.96 11.33 -18.83
N ALA A 74 4.74 10.27 -19.12
CA ALA A 74 4.18 9.02 -19.63
C ALA A 74 3.25 8.33 -18.62
N VAL A 75 3.59 8.37 -17.31
CA VAL A 75 2.73 7.86 -16.24
C VAL A 75 1.46 8.70 -16.09
N LYS A 76 1.58 10.04 -16.17
CA LYS A 76 0.46 10.97 -16.12
C LYS A 76 -0.56 10.68 -17.23
N VAL A 77 -0.11 10.68 -18.49
CA VAL A 77 -0.96 10.42 -19.66
C VAL A 77 -1.67 9.07 -19.53
N ARG A 78 -0.95 8.03 -19.09
CA ARG A 78 -1.53 6.69 -18.90
C ARG A 78 -2.62 6.69 -17.84
N THR A 79 -2.36 7.27 -16.67
CA THR A 79 -3.30 7.20 -15.54
C THR A 79 -4.52 8.12 -15.76
N GLU A 80 -4.33 9.27 -16.39
CA GLU A 80 -5.43 10.15 -16.82
C GLU A 80 -6.30 9.50 -17.91
N HIS A 81 -5.72 8.66 -18.76
CA HIS A 81 -6.49 7.90 -19.74
C HIS A 81 -7.42 6.88 -19.05
N VAL A 82 -6.91 6.13 -18.06
CA VAL A 82 -7.74 5.20 -17.27
C VAL A 82 -8.82 5.97 -16.51
N PHE A 83 -8.45 7.09 -15.87
CA PHE A 83 -9.39 7.98 -15.20
C PHE A 83 -10.56 8.38 -16.13
N ARG A 84 -10.27 8.89 -17.33
CA ARG A 84 -11.29 9.32 -18.29
C ARG A 84 -12.24 8.19 -18.68
N GLN A 85 -11.71 7.00 -18.95
CA GLN A 85 -12.53 5.84 -19.31
C GLN A 85 -13.45 5.41 -18.17
N VAL A 86 -12.94 5.38 -16.94
CA VAL A 86 -13.75 5.00 -15.78
C VAL A 86 -14.81 6.04 -15.47
N ALA A 87 -14.47 7.33 -15.58
CA ALA A 87 -15.41 8.43 -15.42
C ALA A 87 -16.53 8.40 -16.47
N ALA A 88 -16.23 7.98 -17.70
CA ALA A 88 -17.21 7.80 -18.77
C ALA A 88 -18.06 6.52 -18.64
N GLY A 89 -17.83 5.67 -17.64
CA GLY A 89 -18.53 4.39 -17.47
C GLY A 89 -18.04 3.26 -18.38
N GLU A 90 -17.03 3.49 -19.22
CA GLU A 90 -16.46 2.53 -20.18
C GLU A 90 -15.53 1.49 -19.52
N SER A 91 -15.67 1.29 -18.21
CA SER A 91 -14.72 0.49 -17.43
C SER A 91 -14.99 -1.01 -17.46
N ASP A 92 -16.00 -1.51 -18.16
CA ASP A 92 -16.23 -2.95 -18.30
C ASP A 92 -15.11 -3.60 -19.15
N LEU A 93 -14.01 -3.89 -18.46
CA LEU A 93 -12.70 -4.26 -18.98
C LEU A 93 -12.64 -5.73 -19.42
N ARG A 94 -13.47 -6.12 -20.38
CA ARG A 94 -13.08 -7.21 -21.32
C ARG A 94 -12.12 -6.63 -22.35
N SER A 95 -10.93 -6.24 -21.91
CA SER A 95 -9.91 -5.65 -22.77
C SER A 95 -8.73 -6.61 -22.91
N GLY A 96 -8.15 -6.70 -24.11
CA GLY A 96 -7.02 -7.58 -24.43
C GLY A 96 -5.89 -7.67 -23.38
N PRO A 97 -5.53 -6.59 -22.65
CA PRO A 97 -4.57 -6.66 -21.57
C PRO A 97 -4.93 -7.62 -20.42
N ALA A 98 -6.21 -7.73 -20.06
CA ALA A 98 -6.65 -8.66 -19.03
C ALA A 98 -6.52 -10.12 -19.49
N VAL A 99 -6.83 -10.39 -20.76
CA VAL A 99 -6.62 -11.71 -21.39
C VAL A 99 -5.13 -12.03 -21.47
N ALA A 100 -4.30 -11.06 -21.89
CA ALA A 100 -2.85 -11.21 -21.93
C ALA A 100 -2.26 -11.45 -20.53
N ALA A 101 -2.75 -10.76 -19.50
CA ALA A 101 -2.37 -10.99 -18.11
C ALA A 101 -2.73 -12.40 -17.65
N PHE A 102 -3.93 -12.87 -17.99
CA PHE A 102 -4.39 -14.21 -17.66
C PHE A 102 -3.56 -15.29 -18.38
N ALA A 103 -3.26 -15.08 -19.67
CA ALA A 103 -2.40 -15.96 -20.46
C ALA A 103 -0.96 -15.99 -19.91
N LEU A 104 -0.41 -14.82 -19.55
CA LEU A 104 0.92 -14.70 -18.94
C LEU A 104 0.98 -15.42 -17.58
N ALA A 105 -0.07 -15.31 -16.76
CA ALA A 105 -0.18 -16.10 -15.53
C ALA A 105 -0.15 -17.60 -15.83
N GLY A 106 -0.85 -18.05 -16.88
CA GLY A 106 -0.80 -19.43 -17.35
C GLY A 106 0.61 -19.88 -17.74
N LEU A 107 1.39 -19.04 -18.43
CA LEU A 107 2.78 -19.34 -18.77
C LEU A 107 3.67 -19.47 -17.52
N VAL A 108 3.49 -18.61 -16.52
CA VAL A 108 4.21 -18.69 -15.23
C VAL A 108 3.91 -20.01 -14.51
N HIS A 109 2.62 -20.39 -14.45
CA HIS A 109 2.21 -21.65 -13.86
C HIS A 109 2.72 -22.85 -14.65
N LEU A 110 2.73 -22.77 -15.98
CA LEU A 110 3.26 -23.81 -16.86
C LEU A 110 4.75 -24.04 -16.64
N VAL A 111 5.56 -22.99 -16.48
CA VAL A 111 6.98 -23.13 -16.13
C VAL A 111 7.14 -23.90 -14.81
N SER A 112 6.36 -23.54 -13.79
CA SER A 112 6.39 -24.24 -12.49
C SER A 112 6.03 -25.72 -12.63
N LEU A 113 4.98 -26.01 -13.41
CA LEU A 113 4.49 -27.36 -13.65
C LEU A 113 5.49 -28.19 -14.45
N THR A 114 6.11 -27.62 -15.49
CA THR A 114 7.13 -28.31 -16.29
C THR A 114 8.32 -28.73 -15.45
N VAL A 115 8.85 -27.83 -14.59
CA VAL A 115 9.96 -28.17 -13.69
C VAL A 115 9.57 -29.31 -12.73
N LEU A 116 8.35 -29.28 -12.18
CA LEU A 116 7.83 -30.34 -11.31
C LEU A 116 7.74 -31.69 -12.05
N VAL A 117 7.10 -31.72 -13.22
CA VAL A 117 6.87 -32.95 -14.00
C VAL A 117 8.17 -33.53 -14.52
N THR A 118 9.09 -32.69 -15.03
CA THR A 118 10.42 -33.13 -15.46
C THR A 118 11.22 -33.69 -14.29
N GLY A 119 11.20 -33.03 -13.12
CA GLY A 119 11.85 -33.53 -11.92
C GLY A 119 11.32 -34.90 -11.49
N ALA A 120 10.00 -35.06 -11.46
CA ALA A 120 9.35 -36.34 -11.12
C ALA A 120 9.68 -37.44 -12.14
N ALA A 121 9.64 -37.13 -13.44
CA ALA A 121 9.95 -38.07 -14.51
C ALA A 121 11.43 -38.54 -14.50
N LEU A 122 12.36 -37.65 -14.14
CA LEU A 122 13.77 -37.99 -13.93
C LEU A 122 13.99 -38.91 -12.72
N VAL A 123 13.32 -38.62 -11.59
CA VAL A 123 13.40 -39.47 -10.39
C VAL A 123 12.80 -40.85 -10.64
N ALA A 124 11.67 -40.92 -11.35
CA ALA A 124 11.01 -42.17 -11.72
C ALA A 124 11.77 -42.97 -12.80
N GLY A 125 12.80 -42.39 -13.43
CA GLY A 125 13.57 -43.03 -14.49
C GLY A 125 12.87 -43.06 -15.85
N LEU A 126 11.78 -42.31 -16.04
CA LEU A 126 10.99 -42.27 -17.28
C LEU A 126 11.73 -41.57 -18.42
N LEU A 127 12.58 -40.58 -18.11
CA LEU A 127 13.40 -39.87 -19.10
C LEU A 127 14.82 -40.46 -19.24
N SER A 128 15.37 -41.00 -18.15
CA SER A 128 16.66 -41.68 -18.13
C SER A 128 16.77 -42.55 -16.88
N PRO A 129 17.21 -43.82 -16.99
CA PRO A 129 17.34 -44.71 -15.83
C PRO A 129 18.59 -44.45 -15.00
N SER A 130 19.47 -43.52 -15.40
CA SER A 130 20.78 -43.31 -14.77
C SER A 130 20.70 -42.66 -13.38
N TRP A 131 21.59 -43.06 -12.47
CA TRP A 131 21.68 -42.46 -11.12
C TRP A 131 21.94 -40.94 -11.12
N PRO A 132 22.81 -40.37 -11.99
CA PRO A 132 22.97 -38.92 -12.11
C PRO A 132 21.68 -38.20 -12.52
N ALA A 133 20.91 -38.77 -13.45
CA ALA A 133 19.63 -38.19 -13.88
C ALA A 133 18.62 -38.13 -12.73
N ARG A 134 18.58 -39.16 -11.87
CA ARG A 134 17.75 -39.16 -10.66
C ARG A 134 18.17 -38.04 -9.69
N GLY A 135 19.47 -37.83 -9.51
CA GLY A 135 20.01 -36.73 -8.70
C GLY A 135 19.58 -35.35 -9.22
N LEU A 136 19.69 -35.14 -10.54
CA LEU A 136 19.15 -33.95 -11.22
C LEU A 136 17.63 -33.81 -11.03
N GLY A 137 16.90 -34.92 -11.05
CA GLY A 137 15.46 -34.96 -10.76
C GLY A 137 15.13 -34.46 -9.36
N VAL A 138 15.88 -34.89 -8.33
CA VAL A 138 15.71 -34.40 -6.95
C VAL A 138 15.98 -32.90 -6.86
N VAL A 139 17.05 -32.41 -7.51
CA VAL A 139 17.34 -30.97 -7.57
C VAL A 139 16.20 -30.21 -8.25
N ALA A 140 15.69 -30.71 -9.38
CA ALA A 140 14.56 -30.11 -10.09
C ALA A 140 13.29 -30.07 -9.22
N LEU A 141 13.01 -31.12 -8.43
CA LEU A 141 11.91 -31.12 -7.47
C LEU A 141 12.10 -30.09 -6.34
N ALA A 142 13.33 -29.94 -5.84
CA ALA A 142 13.64 -28.89 -4.86
C ALA A 142 13.41 -27.49 -5.45
N VAL A 143 13.83 -27.25 -6.71
CA VAL A 143 13.52 -26.00 -7.41
C VAL A 143 12.02 -25.84 -7.60
N ALA A 144 11.30 -26.88 -8.02
CA ALA A 144 9.84 -26.86 -8.19
C ALA A 144 9.13 -26.41 -6.91
N VAL A 145 9.58 -26.92 -5.76
CA VAL A 145 9.07 -26.49 -4.45
C VAL A 145 9.33 -25.00 -4.21
N LEU A 146 10.50 -24.47 -4.55
CA LEU A 146 10.82 -23.05 -4.36
C LEU A 146 9.99 -22.12 -5.27
N ILE A 147 9.81 -22.51 -6.53
CA ILE A 147 9.14 -21.70 -7.56
C ILE A 147 7.62 -21.85 -7.60
N ARG A 148 7.05 -22.78 -6.80
CA ARG A 148 5.62 -23.12 -6.82
C ARG A 148 4.71 -21.90 -6.59
N PRO A 149 3.50 -21.89 -7.19
CA PRO A 149 2.49 -20.88 -6.90
C PRO A 149 2.17 -20.81 -5.41
N ARG A 150 2.35 -19.62 -4.82
CA ARG A 150 2.01 -19.37 -3.41
C ARG A 150 0.63 -18.74 -3.35
N LEU A 151 -0.34 -19.49 -2.85
CA LEU A 151 -1.72 -19.03 -2.65
C LEU A 151 -1.89 -18.15 -1.39
N GLY A 152 -0.79 -17.83 -0.70
CA GLY A 152 -0.84 -17.20 0.61
C GLY A 152 -1.33 -18.15 1.71
N ARG A 153 -1.22 -17.69 2.95
CA ARG A 153 -1.78 -18.34 4.14
C ARG A 153 -2.38 -17.24 5.02
N PRO A 154 -3.54 -17.48 5.65
CA PRO A 154 -4.10 -16.55 6.63
C PRO A 154 -3.06 -16.23 7.70
N GLN A 155 -2.91 -14.94 7.98
CA GLN A 155 -2.07 -14.50 9.08
C GLN A 155 -2.76 -14.88 10.39
N ARG A 156 -1.99 -15.38 11.35
CA ARG A 156 -2.51 -15.80 12.66
C ARG A 156 -2.16 -14.80 13.74
N ASP A 157 -1.00 -14.18 13.61
CA ASP A 157 -0.56 -13.14 14.51
C ASP A 157 -1.41 -11.90 14.30
N GLY A 158 -2.12 -11.51 15.35
CA GLY A 158 -2.97 -10.32 15.32
C GLY A 158 -4.44 -10.55 14.97
N VAL A 159 -4.86 -11.81 14.78
CA VAL A 159 -6.24 -12.17 14.49
C VAL A 159 -7.16 -11.81 15.65
N LEU A 160 -8.28 -11.15 15.34
CA LEU A 160 -9.44 -11.01 16.22
C LEU A 160 -10.46 -12.09 15.89
N THR A 161 -10.95 -12.80 16.91
CA THR A 161 -12.07 -13.73 16.75
C THR A 161 -13.40 -12.97 16.74
N ARG A 162 -14.44 -13.59 16.19
CA ARG A 162 -15.80 -13.03 16.23
C ARG A 162 -16.30 -12.81 17.65
N ASP A 163 -15.89 -13.66 18.59
CA ASP A 163 -16.25 -13.53 20.01
C ASP A 163 -15.50 -12.39 20.71
N ALA A 164 -14.26 -12.11 20.29
CA ALA A 164 -13.45 -11.03 20.86
C ALA A 164 -13.81 -9.65 20.30
N ALA A 165 -14.34 -9.58 19.07
CA ALA A 165 -14.70 -8.32 18.42
C ALA A 165 -16.07 -8.38 17.70
N PRO A 166 -17.16 -8.76 18.39
CA PRO A 166 -18.46 -8.99 17.77
C PRO A 166 -19.06 -7.75 17.08
N VAL A 167 -18.85 -6.56 17.63
CA VAL A 167 -19.36 -5.30 17.07
C VAL A 167 -18.59 -4.90 15.83
N LEU A 168 -17.26 -5.07 15.82
CA LEU A 168 -16.44 -4.85 14.63
C LEU A 168 -16.81 -5.82 13.50
N TYR A 169 -16.92 -7.12 13.78
CA TYR A 169 -17.38 -8.09 12.80
C TYR A 169 -18.81 -7.81 12.33
N GLY A 170 -19.70 -7.36 13.22
CA GLY A 170 -21.05 -6.93 12.87
C GLY A 170 -21.06 -5.74 11.92
N LEU A 171 -20.16 -4.76 12.10
CA LEU A 171 -19.98 -3.66 11.15
C LEU A 171 -19.47 -4.16 9.80
N VAL A 172 -18.42 -4.99 9.79
CA VAL A 172 -17.85 -5.58 8.57
C VAL A 172 -18.88 -6.40 7.80
N ASP A 173 -19.67 -7.22 8.48
CA ASP A 173 -20.74 -8.02 7.87
C ASP A 173 -21.83 -7.12 7.26
N GLN A 174 -22.22 -6.02 7.93
CA GLN A 174 -23.17 -5.04 7.37
C GLN A 174 -22.63 -4.35 6.12
N VAL A 175 -21.34 -4.00 6.10
CA VAL A 175 -20.68 -3.46 4.91
C VAL A 175 -20.69 -4.48 3.77
N SER A 176 -20.32 -5.73 4.05
CA SER A 176 -20.37 -6.82 3.07
C SER A 176 -21.77 -7.00 2.50
N GLU A 177 -22.80 -7.05 3.35
CA GLU A 177 -24.20 -7.19 2.92
C GLU A 177 -24.64 -6.02 2.03
N ALA A 178 -24.35 -4.78 2.45
CA ALA A 178 -24.70 -3.59 1.67
C ALA A 178 -24.03 -3.59 0.29
N LEU A 179 -22.81 -4.11 0.16
CA LEU A 179 -22.08 -4.18 -1.11
C LEU A 179 -22.38 -5.44 -1.93
N GLY A 180 -23.18 -6.38 -1.41
CA GLY A 180 -23.34 -7.71 -2.03
C GLY A 180 -22.04 -8.52 -2.05
N ALA A 181 -21.12 -8.20 -1.15
CA ALA A 181 -19.82 -8.84 -1.03
C ALA A 181 -19.90 -10.06 -0.10
N PRO A 182 -19.04 -11.06 -0.30
CA PRO A 182 -18.90 -12.16 0.65
C PRO A 182 -18.41 -11.66 2.02
N LYS A 183 -18.80 -12.40 3.07
CA LYS A 183 -18.33 -12.13 4.44
C LYS A 183 -16.83 -12.35 4.57
N VAL A 184 -16.23 -11.63 5.51
CA VAL A 184 -14.83 -11.81 5.92
C VAL A 184 -14.74 -12.96 6.93
N ASP A 185 -13.77 -13.85 6.73
CA ASP A 185 -13.53 -15.01 7.59
C ASP A 185 -12.66 -14.65 8.81
N SER A 186 -11.67 -13.75 8.65
CA SER A 186 -10.89 -13.21 9.76
C SER A 186 -10.52 -11.74 9.61
N ILE A 187 -10.42 -11.03 10.73
CA ILE A 187 -9.86 -9.68 10.83
C ILE A 187 -8.52 -9.77 11.56
N VAL A 188 -7.47 -9.20 10.97
CA VAL A 188 -6.12 -9.14 11.55
C VAL A 188 -5.76 -7.70 11.79
N VAL A 189 -5.44 -7.34 13.04
CA VAL A 189 -5.02 -5.97 13.37
C VAL A 189 -3.51 -5.84 13.26
N THR A 190 -3.05 -4.94 12.40
CA THR A 190 -1.63 -4.76 12.06
C THR A 190 -1.08 -3.40 12.50
N ASP A 191 0.25 -3.26 12.45
CA ASP A 191 0.99 -2.03 12.74
C ASP A 191 1.18 -1.11 11.52
N ARG A 192 0.65 -1.49 10.35
CA ARG A 192 0.80 -0.71 9.13
C ARG A 192 -0.16 0.47 9.11
N PHE A 193 0.25 1.59 8.52
CA PHE A 193 -0.66 2.67 8.16
C PHE A 193 -1.37 2.34 6.83
N ASN A 194 -2.20 1.28 6.85
CA ASN A 194 -2.93 0.79 5.68
C ASN A 194 -4.12 -0.08 6.10
N ALA A 195 -5.05 -0.37 5.18
CA ALA A 195 -5.93 -1.53 5.28
C ALA A 195 -5.85 -2.33 3.98
N SER A 196 -6.17 -3.62 4.03
CA SER A 196 -6.24 -4.45 2.83
C SER A 196 -7.11 -5.66 3.04
N VAL A 197 -7.77 -6.13 1.98
CA VAL A 197 -8.42 -7.44 1.96
C VAL A 197 -7.71 -8.43 1.04
N GLY A 198 -7.78 -9.72 1.38
CA GLY A 198 -7.19 -10.78 0.57
C GLY A 198 -8.03 -12.06 0.57
N VAL A 199 -7.81 -12.91 -0.44
CA VAL A 199 -8.32 -14.28 -0.52
C VAL A 199 -7.13 -15.24 -0.47
N LEU A 200 -7.04 -16.04 0.59
CA LEU A 200 -5.84 -16.77 0.98
C LEU A 200 -6.08 -18.29 0.99
N GLY A 201 -5.10 -19.03 0.48
CA GLY A 201 -5.07 -20.49 0.48
C GLY A 201 -6.11 -21.16 -0.43
N LEU A 202 -6.05 -22.49 -0.48
CA LEU A 202 -6.93 -23.31 -1.33
C LEU A 202 -8.41 -23.22 -0.92
N ARG A 203 -8.69 -22.97 0.37
CA ARG A 203 -10.05 -22.79 0.90
C ARG A 203 -10.62 -21.38 0.66
N ARG A 204 -9.89 -20.51 -0.04
CA ARG A 204 -10.30 -19.14 -0.36
C ARG A 204 -10.67 -18.30 0.88
N HIS A 205 -9.87 -18.43 1.93
CA HIS A 205 -10.09 -17.76 3.21
C HIS A 205 -9.96 -16.23 3.04
N ARG A 206 -11.01 -15.49 3.37
CA ARG A 206 -11.12 -14.04 3.22
C ARG A 206 -10.64 -13.35 4.48
N GLN A 207 -9.58 -12.58 4.38
CA GLN A 207 -8.98 -11.88 5.51
C GLN A 207 -8.99 -10.38 5.26
N LEU A 208 -9.39 -9.61 6.27
CA LEU A 208 -9.24 -8.16 6.35
C LEU A 208 -8.04 -7.85 7.26
N ASP A 209 -6.99 -7.28 6.69
CA ASP A 209 -5.89 -6.69 7.44
C ASP A 209 -6.23 -5.23 7.75
N LEU A 210 -6.41 -4.94 9.03
CA LEU A 210 -6.77 -3.61 9.52
C LEU A 210 -5.57 -2.99 10.23
N GLY A 211 -4.90 -2.05 9.56
CA GLY A 211 -3.82 -1.29 10.18
C GLY A 211 -4.34 -0.34 11.24
N LEU A 212 -3.96 -0.59 12.49
CA LEU A 212 -4.45 0.16 13.63
C LEU A 212 -4.08 1.66 13.57
N PRO A 213 -2.86 2.06 13.15
CA PRO A 213 -2.53 3.47 12.97
C PRO A 213 -3.46 4.21 12.00
N LEU A 214 -3.89 3.55 10.91
CA LEU A 214 -4.85 4.15 10.01
C LEU A 214 -6.23 4.21 10.66
N TRP A 215 -6.69 3.11 11.25
CA TRP A 215 -8.02 3.03 11.87
C TRP A 215 -8.23 4.08 12.97
N GLU A 216 -7.26 4.27 13.85
CA GLU A 216 -7.35 5.25 14.96
C GLU A 216 -7.38 6.70 14.48
N MET A 217 -6.82 6.99 13.31
CA MET A 217 -6.82 8.35 12.74
C MET A 217 -8.12 8.73 12.04
N LEU A 218 -8.95 7.75 11.69
CA LEU A 218 -10.16 7.98 10.93
C LEU A 218 -11.34 8.27 11.88
N PRO A 219 -12.06 9.40 11.69
CA PRO A 219 -13.38 9.59 12.27
C PRO A 219 -14.35 8.47 11.87
N ARG A 220 -15.42 8.31 12.67
CA ARG A 220 -16.41 7.22 12.56
C ARG A 220 -16.88 6.92 11.14
N GLN A 221 -17.31 7.91 10.37
CA GLN A 221 -17.82 7.66 9.01
C GLN A 221 -16.71 7.42 7.99
N GLN A 222 -15.50 7.89 8.24
CA GLN A 222 -14.35 7.57 7.41
C GLN A 222 -13.90 6.12 7.62
N LYS A 223 -14.12 5.54 8.81
CA LYS A 223 -13.95 4.10 9.05
C LYS A 223 -14.93 3.27 8.19
N VAL A 224 -16.18 3.71 8.05
CA VAL A 224 -17.16 3.06 7.15
C VAL A 224 -16.72 3.19 5.69
N ALA A 225 -16.26 4.37 5.27
CA ALA A 225 -15.73 4.58 3.93
C ALA A 225 -14.51 3.67 3.65
N LEU A 226 -13.59 3.54 4.61
CA LEU A 226 -12.45 2.63 4.52
C LEU A 226 -12.91 1.18 4.32
N LEU A 227 -13.79 0.68 5.18
CA LEU A 227 -14.31 -0.69 5.03
C LEU A 227 -15.04 -0.89 3.70
N GLY A 228 -15.81 0.10 3.26
CA GLY A 228 -16.49 0.07 1.96
C GLY A 228 -15.52 0.01 0.77
N HIS A 229 -14.41 0.74 0.86
CA HIS A 229 -13.32 0.69 -0.11
C HIS A 229 -12.70 -0.72 -0.14
N GLU A 230 -12.23 -1.21 1.00
CA GLU A 230 -11.56 -2.50 1.11
C GLU A 230 -12.45 -3.66 0.65
N ILE A 231 -13.65 -3.79 1.22
CA ILE A 231 -14.60 -4.86 0.88
C ILE A 231 -15.07 -4.74 -0.58
N GLY A 232 -15.08 -3.52 -1.13
CA GLY A 232 -15.33 -3.25 -2.54
C GLY A 232 -14.43 -4.05 -3.49
N HIS A 233 -13.18 -4.36 -3.10
CA HIS A 233 -12.29 -5.19 -3.91
C HIS A 233 -12.82 -6.60 -4.16
N TYR A 234 -13.67 -7.15 -3.28
CA TYR A 234 -14.27 -8.47 -3.50
C TYR A 234 -15.34 -8.49 -4.60
N VAL A 235 -15.94 -7.34 -4.93
CA VAL A 235 -17.02 -7.23 -5.92
C VAL A 235 -16.58 -6.51 -7.21
N ASN A 236 -15.52 -5.71 -7.16
CA ASN A 236 -15.05 -4.89 -8.29
C ASN A 236 -14.30 -5.66 -9.39
N GLY A 237 -14.19 -6.99 -9.27
CA GLY A 237 -13.49 -7.83 -10.24
C GLY A 237 -12.00 -7.51 -10.35
N ASP A 238 -11.36 -7.12 -9.23
CA ASP A 238 -9.93 -6.87 -9.20
C ASP A 238 -9.18 -8.16 -9.56
N SER A 239 -8.71 -8.23 -10.80
CA SER A 239 -8.01 -9.40 -11.32
C SER A 239 -6.72 -9.69 -10.55
N ARG A 240 -6.12 -8.72 -9.84
CA ARG A 240 -4.91 -8.97 -9.03
C ARG A 240 -5.21 -9.76 -7.76
N SER A 241 -6.42 -9.59 -7.21
CA SER A 241 -6.89 -10.27 -6.00
C SER A 241 -7.33 -11.72 -6.25
N GLY A 242 -7.45 -12.12 -7.51
CA GLY A 242 -7.80 -13.49 -7.90
C GLY A 242 -6.66 -14.48 -7.66
N LEU A 243 -6.98 -15.71 -7.26
CA LEU A 243 -5.98 -16.75 -6.97
C LEU A 243 -5.09 -17.08 -8.19
N TRP A 244 -5.63 -17.05 -9.41
CA TRP A 244 -4.88 -17.43 -10.61
C TRP A 244 -3.75 -16.46 -10.96
N THR A 245 -4.12 -15.20 -11.20
CA THR A 245 -3.23 -14.09 -11.54
C THR A 245 -2.41 -13.64 -10.33
N GLY A 246 -3.01 -13.56 -9.14
CA GLY A 246 -2.32 -13.19 -7.90
C GLY A 246 -1.21 -14.17 -7.53
N SER A 247 -1.44 -15.48 -7.67
CA SER A 247 -0.39 -16.47 -7.39
C SER A 247 0.75 -16.43 -8.41
N ALA A 248 0.48 -16.09 -9.68
CA ALA A 248 1.52 -15.87 -10.68
C ALA A 248 2.37 -14.63 -10.38
N VAL A 249 1.75 -13.52 -9.95
CA VAL A 249 2.49 -12.33 -9.47
C VAL A 249 3.35 -12.68 -8.26
N GLY A 250 2.80 -13.44 -7.31
CA GLY A 250 3.54 -13.93 -6.14
C GLY A 250 4.73 -14.83 -6.52
N SER A 251 4.54 -15.72 -7.49
CA SER A 251 5.62 -16.56 -8.04
C SER A 251 6.72 -15.72 -8.68
N LEU A 252 6.37 -14.78 -9.56
CA LEU A 252 7.35 -13.91 -10.22
C LEU A 252 8.18 -13.10 -9.21
N ALA A 253 7.54 -12.56 -8.16
CA ALA A 253 8.24 -11.85 -7.09
C ALA A 253 9.20 -12.77 -6.32
N GLU A 254 8.83 -14.03 -6.09
CA GLU A 254 9.72 -15.02 -5.48
C GLU A 254 10.87 -15.42 -6.41
N TRP A 255 10.59 -15.63 -7.70
CA TRP A 255 11.62 -15.97 -8.68
C TRP A 255 12.64 -14.85 -8.82
N GLU A 256 12.21 -13.59 -8.79
CA GLU A 256 13.11 -12.45 -8.81
C GLU A 256 14.04 -12.45 -7.59
N ARG A 257 13.50 -12.76 -6.40
CA ARG A 257 14.31 -12.90 -5.18
C ARG A 257 15.31 -14.05 -5.27
N LEU A 258 14.86 -15.23 -5.71
CA LEU A 258 15.68 -16.44 -5.80
C LEU A 258 16.80 -16.33 -6.85
N THR A 259 16.57 -15.55 -7.90
CA THR A 259 17.53 -15.39 -9.01
C THR A 259 18.43 -14.18 -8.84
N HIS A 260 18.27 -13.39 -7.77
CA HIS A 260 19.11 -12.23 -7.54
C HIS A 260 20.59 -12.67 -7.35
N PRO A 261 21.53 -12.19 -8.18
CA PRO A 261 22.93 -12.54 -8.01
C PRO A 261 23.45 -12.07 -6.64
N SER A 262 24.14 -12.94 -5.90
CA SER A 262 24.84 -12.54 -4.68
C SER A 262 26.31 -12.24 -5.01
N PRO A 263 26.83 -11.06 -4.61
CA PRO A 263 28.23 -10.69 -4.86
C PRO A 263 29.24 -11.34 -3.89
N ASP A 264 28.80 -12.23 -2.98
CA ASP A 264 29.68 -12.83 -1.96
C ASP A 264 30.71 -13.78 -2.59
N ASN A 265 31.89 -13.23 -2.90
CA ASN A 265 33.05 -13.96 -3.39
C ASN A 265 34.10 -14.11 -2.27
N GLU A 266 33.80 -14.88 -1.22
CA GLU A 266 34.78 -15.16 -0.15
C GLU A 266 35.77 -16.31 -0.51
N SER A 267 35.61 -16.95 -1.67
CA SER A 267 36.41 -18.12 -2.06
C SER A 267 37.79 -17.77 -2.63
N ARG A 268 38.87 -18.33 -2.05
CA ARG A 268 40.26 -18.15 -2.52
C ARG A 268 40.70 -19.09 -3.66
N ARG A 269 39.83 -20.00 -4.14
CA ARG A 269 40.16 -20.99 -5.20
C ARG A 269 39.67 -20.51 -6.58
N ILE A 270 40.58 -20.40 -7.55
CA ILE A 270 40.29 -19.89 -8.92
C ILE A 270 39.16 -20.67 -9.62
N LEU A 271 39.12 -21.99 -9.50
CA LEU A 271 38.05 -22.80 -10.11
C LEU A 271 36.67 -22.46 -9.52
N LEU A 272 36.58 -22.25 -8.21
CA LEU A 272 35.34 -21.85 -7.55
C LEU A 272 34.93 -20.43 -7.93
N ILE A 273 35.91 -19.52 -8.11
CA ILE A 273 35.66 -18.16 -8.62
C ILE A 273 35.05 -18.20 -10.02
N MET A 274 35.64 -18.99 -10.94
CA MET A 274 35.12 -19.12 -12.31
C MET A 274 33.73 -19.76 -12.35
N ALA A 275 33.50 -20.82 -11.56
CA ALA A 275 32.18 -21.44 -11.44
C ALA A 275 31.13 -20.48 -10.88
N THR A 276 31.49 -19.71 -9.83
CA THR A 276 30.63 -18.68 -9.23
C THR A 276 30.35 -17.54 -10.20
N PHE A 277 31.34 -17.14 -10.99
CA PHE A 277 31.17 -16.12 -12.04
C PHE A 277 30.18 -16.56 -13.12
N VAL A 278 30.33 -17.79 -13.63
CA VAL A 278 29.41 -18.34 -14.64
C VAL A 278 28.00 -18.50 -14.05
N ALA A 279 27.87 -19.01 -12.83
CA ALA A 279 26.59 -19.12 -12.14
C ALA A 279 25.92 -17.74 -11.96
N ASN A 280 26.67 -16.73 -11.52
CA ASN A 280 26.16 -15.37 -11.35
C ASN A 280 25.77 -14.72 -12.68
N LEU A 281 26.50 -14.99 -13.78
CA LEU A 281 26.12 -14.53 -15.11
C LEU A 281 24.81 -15.17 -15.57
N LEU A 282 24.65 -16.48 -15.38
CA LEU A 282 23.41 -17.20 -15.70
C LEU A 282 22.23 -16.68 -14.86
N LEU A 283 22.41 -16.55 -13.55
CA LEU A 283 21.40 -16.00 -12.65
C LEU A 283 21.05 -14.56 -13.01
N TRP A 284 22.02 -13.73 -13.42
CA TRP A 284 21.76 -12.38 -13.89
C TRP A 284 20.86 -12.35 -15.13
N VAL A 285 21.11 -13.23 -16.11
CA VAL A 285 20.26 -13.35 -17.31
C VAL A 285 18.84 -13.77 -16.94
N VAL A 286 18.71 -14.81 -16.10
CA VAL A 286 17.41 -15.30 -15.63
C VAL A 286 16.67 -14.22 -14.84
N ASN A 287 17.35 -13.55 -13.91
CA ASN A 287 16.80 -12.46 -13.12
C ASN A 287 16.30 -11.32 -14.00
N ARG A 288 17.05 -10.95 -15.04
CA ARG A 288 16.63 -9.92 -16.00
C ARG A 288 15.37 -10.33 -16.75
N ALA A 289 15.26 -11.58 -17.16
CA ALA A 289 14.07 -12.12 -17.82
C ALA A 289 12.87 -12.12 -16.86
N VAL A 290 13.04 -12.61 -15.62
CA VAL A 290 11.99 -12.60 -14.58
C VAL A 290 11.53 -11.18 -14.26
N ARG A 291 12.46 -10.22 -14.13
CA ARG A 291 12.13 -8.81 -13.91
C ARG A 291 11.37 -8.22 -15.09
N ALA A 292 11.74 -8.57 -16.33
CA ALA A 292 11.01 -8.14 -17.52
C ALA A 292 9.57 -8.70 -17.56
N LEU A 293 9.40 -9.99 -17.20
CA LEU A 293 8.08 -10.63 -17.07
C LEU A 293 7.25 -9.97 -15.96
N THR A 294 7.85 -9.69 -14.80
CA THR A 294 7.21 -8.97 -13.68
C THR A 294 6.75 -7.58 -14.11
N GLY A 295 7.61 -6.82 -14.80
CA GLY A 295 7.28 -5.50 -15.34
C GLY A 295 6.21 -5.54 -16.44
N LEU A 296 6.15 -6.61 -17.24
CA LEU A 296 5.06 -6.83 -18.20
C LEU A 296 3.75 -7.15 -17.48
N MET A 297 3.76 -8.08 -16.54
CA MET A 297 2.60 -8.47 -15.72
C MET A 297 2.02 -7.26 -15.00
N PHE A 298 2.87 -6.43 -14.39
CA PHE A 298 2.49 -5.19 -13.75
C PHE A 298 1.83 -4.21 -14.73
N ARG A 299 2.41 -4.00 -15.92
CA ARG A 299 1.82 -3.13 -16.96
C ARG A 299 0.44 -3.59 -17.42
N LEU A 300 0.25 -4.90 -17.56
CA LEU A 300 -1.04 -5.48 -17.97
C LEU A 300 -2.12 -5.30 -16.89
N HIS A 301 -1.74 -5.38 -15.61
CA HIS A 301 -2.66 -5.18 -14.48
C HIS A 301 -2.87 -3.73 -14.07
N LEU A 302 -1.99 -2.81 -14.49
CA LEU A 302 -2.04 -1.43 -14.02
C LEU A 302 -3.39 -0.77 -14.34
N ARG A 303 -3.92 -0.97 -15.55
CA ARG A 303 -5.22 -0.42 -15.95
C ARG A 303 -6.38 -1.02 -15.17
N SER A 304 -6.41 -2.35 -15.02
CA SER A 304 -7.49 -3.02 -14.30
C SER A 304 -7.44 -2.76 -12.80
N GLY A 305 -6.25 -2.68 -12.22
CA GLY A 305 -6.03 -2.29 -10.83
C GLY A 305 -6.49 -0.86 -10.58
N GLN A 306 -6.01 0.12 -11.36
CA GLN A 306 -6.44 1.52 -11.22
C GLN A 306 -7.95 1.69 -11.39
N ALA A 307 -8.57 0.96 -12.31
CA ALA A 307 -10.03 0.98 -12.46
C ALA A 307 -10.75 0.38 -11.24
N ALA A 308 -10.22 -0.70 -10.65
CA ALA A 308 -10.76 -1.29 -9.44
C ALA A 308 -10.68 -0.33 -8.25
N GLU A 309 -9.59 0.44 -8.12
CA GLU A 309 -9.42 1.49 -7.10
C GLU A 309 -10.48 2.57 -7.21
N TYR A 310 -10.70 3.12 -8.42
CA TYR A 310 -11.75 4.12 -8.63
C TYR A 310 -13.15 3.58 -8.33
N ARG A 311 -13.42 2.30 -8.64
CA ARG A 311 -14.70 1.68 -8.27
C ARG A 311 -14.82 1.50 -6.76
N ALA A 312 -13.75 1.08 -6.09
CA ALA A 312 -13.72 0.92 -4.64
C ALA A 312 -13.96 2.26 -3.94
N ASP A 313 -13.38 3.35 -4.44
CA ASP A 313 -13.66 4.73 -3.98
C ASP A 313 -15.13 5.11 -4.16
N ARG A 314 -15.74 4.75 -5.29
CA ARG A 314 -17.17 4.98 -5.53
C ARG A 314 -18.04 4.16 -4.58
N LEU A 315 -17.70 2.90 -4.32
CA LEU A 315 -18.42 2.06 -3.33
C LEU A 315 -18.29 2.63 -1.91
N ALA A 316 -17.11 3.10 -1.53
CA ALA A 316 -16.89 3.81 -0.27
C ALA A 316 -17.79 5.06 -0.16
N ALA A 317 -17.88 5.84 -1.23
CA ALA A 317 -18.73 7.02 -1.30
C ALA A 317 -20.24 6.69 -1.31
N GLN A 318 -20.66 5.59 -1.94
CA GLN A 318 -22.05 5.09 -1.90
C GLN A 318 -22.45 4.67 -0.49
N LEU A 319 -21.55 4.00 0.21
CA LEU A 319 -21.83 3.42 1.50
C LEU A 319 -21.83 4.47 2.62
N ALA A 320 -20.86 5.38 2.60
CA ALA A 320 -20.73 6.45 3.59
C ALA A 320 -21.22 7.79 3.02
N SER A 321 -20.34 8.53 2.36
CA SER A 321 -20.70 9.71 1.57
C SER A 321 -19.49 10.13 0.72
N VAL A 322 -19.71 10.95 -0.32
CA VAL A 322 -18.61 11.57 -1.09
C VAL A 322 -17.67 12.35 -0.18
N ARG A 323 -18.21 13.10 0.79
CA ARG A 323 -17.44 13.89 1.75
C ARG A 323 -16.55 12.99 2.62
N ASP A 324 -17.09 11.90 3.15
CA ASP A 324 -16.37 11.00 4.05
C ASP A 324 -15.34 10.14 3.29
N ALA A 325 -15.64 9.70 2.07
CA ALA A 325 -14.68 9.01 1.20
C ALA A 325 -13.51 9.93 0.81
N ARG A 326 -13.78 11.19 0.43
CA ARG A 326 -12.72 12.18 0.16
C ARG A 326 -11.85 12.45 1.39
N ALA A 327 -12.46 12.58 2.55
CA ALA A 327 -11.74 12.82 3.80
C ALA A 327 -10.85 11.60 4.17
N MET A 328 -11.36 10.38 3.98
CA MET A 328 -10.59 9.15 4.15
C MET A 328 -9.40 9.09 3.16
N LEU A 329 -9.60 9.41 1.88
CA LEU A 329 -8.51 9.44 0.88
C LEU A 329 -7.44 10.48 1.24
N THR A 330 -7.88 11.61 1.78
CA THR A 330 -6.99 12.67 2.23
C THR A 330 -6.20 12.23 3.46
N ALA A 331 -6.83 11.49 4.39
CA ALA A 331 -6.16 10.95 5.56
C ALA A 331 -5.02 9.96 5.20
N LEU A 332 -5.14 9.22 4.08
CA LEU A 332 -4.06 8.36 3.58
C LEU A 332 -2.77 9.14 3.22
N LEU A 333 -2.88 10.43 2.91
CA LEU A 333 -1.72 11.30 2.69
C LEU A 333 -0.96 11.63 3.99
N ASN A 334 -1.45 11.18 5.15
CA ASN A 334 -0.84 11.44 6.45
C ASN A 334 0.23 10.43 6.88
N GLY A 335 0.57 9.45 6.04
CA GLY A 335 1.64 8.47 6.29
C GLY A 335 2.95 9.09 6.80
N PRO A 336 3.51 10.12 6.14
CA PRO A 336 4.75 10.77 6.63
C PRO A 336 4.60 11.41 8.02
N THR A 337 3.41 11.93 8.36
CA THR A 337 3.15 12.47 9.71
C THR A 337 3.14 11.34 10.74
N VAL A 338 2.48 10.22 10.44
CA VAL A 338 2.45 9.01 11.30
C VAL A 338 3.87 8.53 11.56
N GLU A 339 4.65 8.35 10.49
CA GLU A 339 6.03 7.88 10.55
C GLU A 339 6.91 8.81 11.40
N ALA A 340 6.79 10.12 11.20
CA ALA A 340 7.53 11.10 12.00
C ALA A 340 7.19 11.03 13.50
N VAL A 341 5.93 10.79 13.85
CA VAL A 341 5.51 10.60 15.25
C VAL A 341 6.09 9.30 15.82
N VAL A 342 6.01 8.19 15.08
CA VAL A 342 6.57 6.90 15.53
C VAL A 342 8.08 7.00 15.72
N ILE A 343 8.81 7.59 14.78
CA ILE A 343 10.27 7.83 14.89
C ILE A 343 10.58 8.69 16.11
N ARG A 344 9.81 9.76 16.34
CA ARG A 344 9.99 10.63 17.52
C ARG A 344 9.78 9.87 18.82
N GLN A 345 8.75 9.03 18.89
CA GLN A 345 8.43 8.24 20.07
C GLN A 345 9.52 7.21 20.38
N ARG A 346 10.01 6.49 19.36
CA ARG A 346 11.17 5.58 19.48
C ARG A 346 12.43 6.28 20.00
N SER A 347 12.60 7.55 19.64
CA SER A 347 13.78 8.34 20.00
C SER A 347 13.68 8.97 21.40
N ARG A 348 12.55 8.82 22.11
CA ARG A 348 12.42 9.36 23.47
C ARG A 348 13.28 8.53 24.43
N PRO A 349 14.16 9.15 25.23
CA PRO A 349 14.94 8.42 26.21
C PRO A 349 13.98 7.73 27.18
N ALA A 350 14.13 6.41 27.36
CA ALA A 350 13.37 5.66 28.35
C ALA A 350 13.50 6.38 29.69
N ARG A 351 12.39 6.86 30.26
CA ARG A 351 12.38 7.42 31.62
C ARG A 351 12.96 6.35 32.53
N ARG A 352 14.21 6.51 32.97
CA ARG A 352 14.78 5.65 34.02
C ARG A 352 13.88 5.84 35.23
N PRO A 353 13.25 4.80 35.77
CA PRO A 353 12.53 4.95 37.03
C PRO A 353 13.54 5.44 38.07
N ALA A 354 13.28 6.61 38.63
CA ALA A 354 14.05 7.15 39.73
C ALA A 354 13.76 6.30 40.97
N GLY A 355 14.53 5.23 41.18
CA GLY A 355 14.40 4.39 42.36
C GLY A 355 14.85 2.94 42.12
N ARG A 356 15.75 2.45 42.97
CA ARG A 356 16.41 1.15 42.87
C ARG A 356 15.54 -0.03 43.34
N SER A 357 14.20 0.09 43.31
CA SER A 357 13.28 -0.93 43.82
C SER A 357 11.97 -1.01 43.03
N ALA A 358 12.05 -1.40 41.77
CA ALA A 358 10.87 -1.86 41.04
C ALA A 358 11.26 -3.06 40.17
N ARG A 359 11.36 -4.23 40.82
CA ARG A 359 11.20 -5.52 40.14
C ARG A 359 9.70 -5.77 40.03
N THR A 360 9.07 -5.26 38.98
CA THR A 360 7.78 -5.77 38.47
C THR A 360 7.68 -5.49 36.98
N SER A 361 7.60 -6.58 36.23
CA SER A 361 7.06 -6.66 34.89
C SER A 361 5.61 -6.16 34.89
N ASP A 362 5.36 -4.89 34.56
CA ASP A 362 4.02 -4.35 34.26
C ASP A 362 4.11 -2.91 33.69
N ALA A 363 4.86 -2.72 32.60
CA ALA A 363 4.75 -1.48 31.83
C ALA A 363 3.49 -1.55 30.96
N ALA A 364 2.34 -1.17 31.51
CA ALA A 364 1.13 -0.87 30.75
C ALA A 364 0.90 0.65 30.67
N PRO A 365 0.38 1.17 29.56
CA PRO A 365 0.78 0.85 28.18
C PRO A 365 1.30 2.13 27.51
N ALA A 366 1.18 2.24 26.19
CA ALA A 366 1.56 3.41 25.39
C ALA A 366 0.38 4.37 25.06
N PRO A 367 -0.43 4.89 26.02
CA PRO A 367 -1.45 5.91 25.73
C PRO A 367 -0.84 7.10 24.99
N ASP A 368 0.41 7.45 25.33
CA ASP A 368 1.18 8.52 24.70
C ASP A 368 1.32 8.35 23.19
N LEU A 369 1.44 7.11 22.65
CA LEU A 369 1.57 6.92 21.20
C LEU A 369 0.27 7.32 20.48
N TRP A 370 -0.86 6.75 20.91
CA TRP A 370 -2.15 6.96 20.25
C TRP A 370 -2.65 8.40 20.43
N GLU A 371 -2.47 8.97 21.63
CA GLU A 371 -2.74 10.38 21.89
C GLU A 371 -1.84 11.30 21.04
N SER A 372 -0.54 11.00 20.95
CA SER A 372 0.39 11.78 20.11
C SER A 372 0.04 11.69 18.62
N LEU A 373 -0.42 10.53 18.13
CA LEU A 373 -0.85 10.36 16.74
C LEU A 373 -2.13 11.14 16.47
N ALA A 374 -3.13 11.02 17.35
CA ALA A 374 -4.38 11.77 17.26
C ALA A 374 -4.12 13.29 17.27
N GLU A 375 -3.26 13.75 18.17
CA GLU A 375 -2.86 15.15 18.27
C GLU A 375 -2.12 15.63 17.03
N ALA A 376 -1.18 14.84 16.52
CA ALA A 376 -0.41 15.18 15.33
C ALA A 376 -1.30 15.36 14.10
N VAL A 377 -2.36 14.55 13.95
CA VAL A 377 -3.33 14.66 12.85
C VAL A 377 -4.28 15.83 13.03
N ARG A 378 -4.83 16.00 14.24
CA ARG A 378 -5.78 17.08 14.54
C ARG A 378 -5.20 18.47 14.28
N THR A 379 -3.89 18.59 14.43
CA THR A 379 -3.14 19.84 14.29
C THR A 379 -2.42 19.99 12.94
N ILE A 380 -2.76 19.17 11.93
CA ILE A 380 -2.29 19.38 10.56
C ILE A 380 -2.98 20.63 9.99
N PRO A 381 -2.23 21.66 9.55
CA PRO A 381 -2.82 22.83 8.93
C PRO A 381 -3.49 22.49 7.60
N ALA A 382 -4.62 23.13 7.30
CA ALA A 382 -5.31 22.96 6.00
C ALA A 382 -4.38 23.22 4.79
N GLY A 383 -3.45 24.18 4.92
CA GLY A 383 -2.44 24.45 3.90
C GLY A 383 -1.45 23.30 3.66
N GLU A 384 -1.16 22.44 4.65
CA GLU A 384 -0.34 21.24 4.45
C GLU A 384 -1.12 20.15 3.72
N THR A 385 -2.40 19.98 4.06
CA THR A 385 -3.29 19.06 3.33
C THR A 385 -3.38 19.45 1.86
N GLU A 386 -3.59 20.73 1.56
CA GLU A 386 -3.58 21.25 0.19
C GLU A 386 -2.23 21.01 -0.50
N ARG A 387 -1.11 21.26 0.19
CA ARG A 387 0.24 20.99 -0.32
C ARG A 387 0.38 19.56 -0.80
N ARG A 388 0.00 18.57 0.02
CA ARG A 388 0.13 17.14 -0.29
C ARG A 388 -0.73 16.72 -1.48
N ILE A 389 -1.91 17.31 -1.64
CA ILE A 389 -2.77 17.06 -2.81
C ILE A 389 -2.10 17.61 -4.08
N ARG A 390 -1.61 18.85 -4.05
CA ARG A 390 -0.91 19.45 -5.21
C ARG A 390 0.42 18.76 -5.52
N GLU A 391 1.14 18.31 -4.49
CA GLU A 391 2.34 17.49 -4.64
C GLU A 391 2.01 16.16 -5.34
N SER A 392 0.89 15.51 -4.99
CA SER A 392 0.41 14.32 -5.70
C SER A 392 0.11 14.60 -7.17
N GLU A 393 -0.47 15.75 -7.50
CA GLU A 393 -0.70 16.15 -8.90
C GLU A 393 0.60 16.44 -9.66
N ARG A 394 1.56 17.13 -9.02
CA ARG A 394 2.83 17.51 -9.64
C ARG A 394 3.76 16.33 -9.86
N ASN A 395 3.88 15.44 -8.87
CA ASN A 395 4.74 14.25 -8.95
C ASN A 395 4.04 13.05 -9.59
N VAL A 396 2.73 13.13 -9.81
CA VAL A 396 1.91 11.97 -10.19
C VAL A 396 2.09 10.86 -9.14
N SER A 397 2.26 11.23 -7.88
CA SER A 397 2.55 10.28 -6.81
C SER A 397 1.28 9.58 -6.36
N SER A 398 1.42 8.27 -6.16
CA SER A 398 0.42 7.38 -5.60
C SER A 398 0.87 6.91 -4.22
N VAL A 399 -0.09 6.47 -3.40
CA VAL A 399 0.19 5.94 -2.04
C VAL A 399 1.12 4.72 -2.12
N ASP A 400 1.00 3.92 -3.17
CA ASP A 400 1.99 2.92 -3.59
C ASP A 400 2.02 2.80 -5.12
N GLY A 401 2.92 1.99 -5.68
CA GLY A 401 3.05 1.82 -7.13
C GLY A 401 1.81 1.23 -7.84
N SER A 402 0.88 0.60 -7.12
CA SER A 402 -0.33 -0.02 -7.67
C SER A 402 -1.54 0.91 -7.74
N HIS A 403 -1.65 1.86 -6.80
CA HIS A 403 -2.79 2.76 -6.72
C HIS A 403 -2.70 3.89 -7.78
N PRO A 404 -3.82 4.40 -8.28
CA PRO A 404 -3.82 5.68 -8.98
C PRO A 404 -3.32 6.80 -8.07
N PRO A 405 -2.73 7.87 -8.63
CA PRO A 405 -2.41 9.08 -7.89
C PRO A 405 -3.63 9.59 -7.12
N THR A 406 -3.42 9.98 -5.87
CA THR A 406 -4.51 10.36 -4.95
C THR A 406 -5.33 11.53 -5.49
N TYR A 407 -4.71 12.49 -6.18
CA TYR A 407 -5.44 13.61 -6.79
C TYR A 407 -6.48 13.17 -7.83
N LEU A 408 -6.22 12.09 -8.59
CA LEU A 408 -7.18 11.54 -9.55
C LEU A 408 -8.30 10.77 -8.86
N ARG A 409 -8.00 10.09 -7.75
CA ARG A 409 -9.02 9.43 -6.91
C ARG A 409 -9.98 10.46 -6.31
N LEU A 410 -9.46 11.55 -5.77
CA LEU A 410 -10.26 12.68 -5.30
C LEU A 410 -11.11 13.28 -6.44
N ARG A 411 -10.50 13.56 -7.59
CA ARG A 411 -11.19 14.09 -8.78
C ARG A 411 -12.27 13.13 -9.30
N MET A 412 -12.10 11.82 -9.17
CA MET A 412 -13.10 10.82 -9.59
C MET A 412 -14.39 10.97 -8.79
N LEU A 413 -14.28 11.17 -7.47
CA LEU A 413 -15.44 11.39 -6.61
C LEU A 413 -16.18 12.70 -6.93
N ASP A 414 -15.47 13.72 -7.43
CA ASP A 414 -16.08 14.98 -7.84
C ASP A 414 -16.73 14.90 -9.23
N THR A 415 -16.09 14.20 -10.17
CA THR A 415 -16.48 14.18 -11.59
C THR A 415 -17.56 13.16 -11.90
N ALA A 416 -17.54 12.01 -11.21
CA ALA A 416 -18.49 10.92 -11.41
C ALA A 416 -18.98 10.39 -10.05
N PRO A 417 -19.67 11.24 -9.25
CA PRO A 417 -20.20 10.81 -7.97
C PRO A 417 -21.12 9.60 -8.19
N PRO A 418 -21.09 8.63 -7.27
CA PRO A 418 -22.00 7.50 -7.40
C PRO A 418 -23.47 7.93 -7.22
N PRO A 419 -24.42 7.19 -7.81
CA PRO A 419 -25.83 7.39 -7.51
C PRO A 419 -26.09 7.18 -6.02
N VAL A 420 -26.91 8.05 -5.43
CA VAL A 420 -27.41 7.91 -4.05
C VAL A 420 -28.68 7.06 -4.11
N ASP A 421 -28.49 5.74 -4.13
CA ASP A 421 -29.58 4.75 -4.21
C ASP A 421 -30.03 4.24 -2.82
N ARG A 422 -29.31 4.64 -1.77
CA ARG A 422 -29.50 4.17 -0.40
C ARG A 422 -29.15 5.26 0.61
N ALA A 423 -29.67 5.10 1.84
CA ALA A 423 -29.19 5.89 2.96
C ALA A 423 -27.76 5.47 3.35
N PRO A 424 -26.89 6.42 3.75
CA PRO A 424 -25.58 6.11 4.29
C PRO A 424 -25.62 5.10 5.44
N LEU A 425 -24.69 4.16 5.45
CA LEU A 425 -24.43 3.31 6.60
C LEU A 425 -23.77 4.16 7.69
N VAL A 426 -24.47 4.36 8.81
CA VAL A 426 -24.02 5.24 9.90
C VAL A 426 -23.34 4.41 10.99
N LEU A 427 -22.07 4.70 11.28
CA LEU A 427 -21.42 4.26 12.51
C LEU A 427 -21.71 5.25 13.65
N ASP A 428 -22.66 4.91 14.53
CA ASP A 428 -23.02 5.73 15.69
C ASP A 428 -21.93 5.73 16.78
N ALA A 429 -22.10 6.61 17.78
CA ALA A 429 -21.10 6.81 18.84
C ALA A 429 -20.97 5.59 19.76
N GLY A 430 -22.09 4.92 20.06
CA GLY A 430 -22.11 3.76 20.94
C GLY A 430 -21.41 2.58 20.30
N ARG A 431 -21.75 2.26 19.04
CA ARG A 431 -21.05 1.21 18.28
C ARG A 431 -19.57 1.53 18.08
N ALA A 432 -19.22 2.78 17.80
CA ALA A 432 -17.83 3.18 17.67
C ALA A 432 -17.04 2.95 18.97
N ALA A 433 -17.58 3.38 20.11
CA ALA A 433 -16.96 3.18 21.42
C ALA A 433 -16.82 1.70 21.79
N ALA A 434 -17.82 0.87 21.44
CA ALA A 434 -17.74 -0.58 21.63
C ALA A 434 -16.61 -1.20 20.80
N ILE A 435 -16.46 -0.82 19.53
CA ILE A 435 -15.34 -1.28 18.70
C ILE A 435 -13.99 -0.83 19.27
N GLU A 436 -13.91 0.39 19.80
CA GLU A 436 -12.69 0.87 20.46
C GLU A 436 -12.33 0.04 21.71
N ALA A 437 -13.34 -0.42 22.46
CA ALA A 437 -13.12 -1.35 23.57
C ALA A 437 -12.62 -2.73 23.09
N GLU A 438 -13.21 -3.27 22.02
CA GLU A 438 -12.77 -4.53 21.38
C GLU A 438 -11.31 -4.46 20.89
N LEU A 439 -10.85 -3.28 20.48
CA LEU A 439 -9.49 -3.06 19.98
C LEU A 439 -8.45 -2.75 21.06
N ALA A 440 -8.85 -2.67 22.34
CA ALA A 440 -7.95 -2.25 23.43
C ALA A 440 -6.69 -3.12 23.55
N GLU A 441 -6.81 -4.45 23.49
CA GLU A 441 -5.65 -5.35 23.54
C GLU A 441 -4.75 -5.20 22.31
N SER A 442 -5.37 -5.00 21.14
CA SER A 442 -4.64 -4.78 19.89
C SER A 442 -3.84 -3.47 19.93
N ARG A 443 -4.38 -2.40 20.56
CA ARG A 443 -3.66 -1.13 20.77
C ARG A 443 -2.38 -1.33 21.57
N VAL A 444 -2.41 -2.13 22.63
CA VAL A 444 -1.21 -2.41 23.44
C VAL A 444 -0.18 -3.20 22.62
N ARG A 445 -0.61 -4.25 21.92
CA ARG A 445 0.28 -5.08 21.10
C ARG A 445 0.92 -4.27 19.96
N VAL A 446 0.11 -3.55 19.19
CA VAL A 446 0.59 -2.78 18.04
C VAL A 446 1.49 -1.64 18.48
N ALA A 447 1.17 -0.94 19.58
CA ALA A 447 2.06 0.09 20.10
C ALA A 447 3.44 -0.48 20.47
N ARG A 448 3.49 -1.69 21.05
CA ARG A 448 4.77 -2.37 21.33
C ARG A 448 5.51 -2.80 20.06
N ALA A 449 4.82 -3.11 18.98
CA ALA A 449 5.47 -3.41 17.69
C ALA A 449 6.01 -2.14 17.02
N LEU A 450 5.34 -1.01 17.24
CA LEU A 450 5.71 0.29 16.67
C LEU A 450 6.82 1.00 17.45
N LEU A 451 6.96 0.77 18.75
CA LEU A 451 8.00 1.36 19.60
C LEU A 451 9.17 0.41 19.77
#